data_AF-A0A512M225-F1
#
_entry.id   AF-A0A512M225-F1
#
_cell.length_a   1.000
_cell.length_b   1.000
_cell.length_c   1.000
_cell.angle_alpha   90.00
_cell.angle_beta   90.00
_cell.angle_gamma   90.00
#
_symmetry.space_group_name_H-M   'P 1'
#
loop_
_entity.id
_entity.type
_entity.pdbx_description
1 polymer ?
#
loop_
_entity_poly.entity_id
_entity_poly.type
_entity_poly.pdbx_seq_one_letter_code
_entity_poly.pdbx_strand_id
1 'polypeptide(L)'
;MLLRALCGEFNGHPFLGLHFDWTSVSLSMAHSVTAIIAASSVADHLLNDRTLVAVDLRDGHRLIPLEDDDLDSLGLDLSQSLEGFTYLSPSLIQFCAEHSHHGPLVYLETEYFGGMGTQSAAAFSNGALIAPTPLVGIGAINTALRSIGIIATSAPDEFDHIGLSRHRHTFRWKEAALNERQL
;
A
#
# COMPACT_ATOMS: atom_id res chain seq x y z
N MET A 1 35.80 7.87 -14.42
CA MET A 1 34.67 7.09 -14.99
C MET A 1 33.50 8.05 -15.11
N LEU A 2 33.36 8.68 -16.28
CA LEU A 2 32.34 9.69 -16.57
C LEU A 2 31.54 9.14 -17.76
N LEU A 3 30.25 8.82 -17.56
CA LEU A 3 29.36 8.47 -18.66
C LEU A 3 28.43 9.65 -18.95
N ARG A 4 28.50 10.12 -20.19
CA ARG A 4 27.71 11.20 -20.77
C ARG A 4 26.23 10.79 -20.89
N ALA A 5 25.32 11.65 -20.43
CA ALA A 5 23.93 11.65 -20.86
C ALA A 5 23.76 12.64 -22.03
N LEU A 6 23.02 12.20 -23.04
CA LEU A 6 22.75 12.87 -24.30
C LEU A 6 21.73 14.00 -24.11
N CYS A 7 22.13 15.25 -24.35
CA CYS A 7 21.18 16.35 -24.56
C CYS A 7 20.74 16.35 -26.03
N GLY A 8 19.43 16.18 -26.26
CA GLY A 8 18.80 16.52 -27.54
C GLY A 8 18.59 18.02 -27.63
N GLU A 9 19.12 18.65 -28.68
CA GLU A 9 18.89 20.04 -29.02
C GLU A 9 17.51 20.19 -29.70
N PHE A 10 16.65 21.07 -29.17
CA PHE A 10 15.49 21.59 -29.90
C PHE A 10 15.68 23.07 -30.19
N ASN A 11 15.79 23.38 -31.48
CA ASN A 11 15.97 24.73 -32.02
C ASN A 11 14.67 25.54 -32.00
N GLY A 12 14.75 26.77 -31.50
CA GLY A 12 14.05 27.95 -32.01
C GLY A 12 12.55 28.08 -31.74
N HIS A 13 12.17 28.87 -30.72
CA HIS A 13 11.24 30.01 -30.75
C HIS A 13 10.93 30.47 -29.31
N PRO A 14 10.81 31.78 -29.02
CA PRO A 14 10.66 32.28 -27.66
C PRO A 14 9.19 32.16 -27.21
N PHE A 15 8.88 31.19 -26.36
CA PHE A 15 7.61 31.18 -25.63
C PHE A 15 7.78 31.94 -24.31
N LEU A 16 6.88 32.90 -24.09
CA LEU A 16 6.71 33.67 -22.87
C LEU A 16 6.82 32.77 -21.63
N GLY A 17 7.61 33.23 -20.65
CA GLY A 17 7.86 32.53 -19.40
C GLY A 17 6.59 32.26 -18.60
N LEU A 18 6.28 30.98 -18.44
CA LEU A 18 5.78 30.44 -17.19
C LEU A 18 6.93 29.60 -16.63
N HIS A 19 7.67 30.18 -15.69
CA HIS A 19 8.59 29.42 -14.85
C HIS A 19 7.69 28.59 -13.93
N PHE A 20 7.32 27.39 -14.37
CA PHE A 20 6.64 26.43 -13.50
C PHE A 20 7.69 25.91 -12.54
N ASP A 21 7.76 26.55 -11.37
CA ASP A 21 8.53 26.07 -10.25
C ASP A 21 7.84 24.81 -9.69
N TRP A 22 8.33 23.65 -10.11
CA TRP A 22 7.88 22.36 -9.57
C TRP A 22 8.31 22.13 -8.12
N THR A 23 9.20 22.96 -7.56
CA THR A 23 9.72 22.76 -6.19
C THR A 23 8.79 23.29 -5.09
N SER A 24 7.64 23.85 -5.48
CA SER A 24 6.70 24.49 -4.55
C SER A 24 5.25 24.06 -4.76
N VAL A 25 4.97 22.80 -5.11
CA VAL A 25 3.63 22.25 -4.83
C VAL A 25 3.56 22.01 -3.33
N SER A 26 2.84 22.88 -2.63
CA SER A 26 2.37 22.60 -1.28
C SER A 26 1.67 21.24 -1.31
N LEU A 27 2.33 20.19 -0.82
CA LEU A 27 1.76 18.87 -0.54
C LEU A 27 0.69 19.05 0.55
N SER A 28 -0.48 19.56 0.15
CA SER A 28 -1.61 19.76 1.03
C SER A 28 -2.20 18.40 1.39
N MET A 29 -1.66 17.79 2.45
CA MET A 29 -2.18 16.62 3.15
C MET A 29 -2.66 15.47 2.24
N ALA A 30 -1.90 15.15 1.19
CA ALA A 30 -2.15 13.91 0.47
C ALA A 30 -1.89 12.73 1.42
N HIS A 31 -2.76 11.73 1.45
CA HIS A 31 -2.55 10.47 2.16
C HIS A 31 -2.80 9.35 1.16
N SER A 32 -1.79 8.53 0.90
CA SER A 32 -1.89 7.43 -0.03
C SER A 32 -1.04 6.27 0.43
N VAL A 33 -1.71 5.21 0.88
CA VAL A 33 -1.12 3.98 1.38
C VAL A 33 -1.76 2.82 0.64
N THR A 34 -0.92 2.03 -0.02
CA THR A 34 -1.25 0.75 -0.65
C THR A 34 -0.38 -0.30 0.03
N ALA A 35 -0.99 -1.30 0.66
CA ALA A 35 -0.26 -2.26 1.47
C ALA A 35 -1.00 -3.57 1.69
N ILE A 36 -0.24 -4.60 2.07
CA ILE A 36 -0.74 -5.80 2.73
C ILE A 36 -0.40 -5.72 4.23
N ILE A 37 -1.37 -6.00 5.09
CA ILE A 37 -1.18 -6.25 6.52
C ILE A 37 -1.41 -7.74 6.75
N ALA A 38 -0.44 -8.43 7.34
CA ALA A 38 -0.55 -9.86 7.58
C ALA A 38 0.09 -10.25 8.92
N ALA A 39 -0.28 -11.43 9.45
CA ALA A 39 0.47 -12.03 10.54
C ALA A 39 1.95 -12.24 10.13
N SER A 40 2.88 -12.17 11.09
CA SER A 40 4.33 -12.27 10.80
C SER A 40 4.70 -13.51 9.99
N SER A 41 4.09 -14.67 10.28
CA SER A 41 4.31 -15.90 9.52
C SER A 41 3.93 -15.77 8.04
N VAL A 42 2.81 -15.12 7.74
CA VAL A 42 2.35 -14.89 6.36
C VAL A 42 3.25 -13.88 5.66
N ALA A 43 3.65 -12.83 6.37
CA ALA A 43 4.59 -11.85 5.85
C ALA A 43 5.93 -12.51 5.48
N ASP A 44 6.47 -13.40 6.31
CA ASP A 44 7.71 -14.11 6.00
C ASP A 44 7.58 -14.96 4.71
N HIS A 45 6.42 -15.57 4.47
CA HIS A 45 6.13 -16.25 3.20
C HIS A 45 6.06 -15.29 2.01
N LEU A 46 5.40 -14.14 2.16
CA LEU A 46 5.29 -13.13 1.10
C LEU A 46 6.63 -12.51 0.73
N LEU A 47 7.51 -12.33 1.72
CA LEU A 47 8.85 -11.78 1.51
C LEU A 47 9.80 -12.77 0.83
N ASN A 48 9.49 -14.07 0.84
CA ASN A 48 10.39 -15.10 0.34
C ASN A 48 10.56 -15.00 -1.20
N ASP A 49 11.81 -14.96 -1.65
CA ASP A 49 12.23 -14.83 -3.07
C ASP A 49 11.72 -13.56 -3.80
N ARG A 50 11.23 -12.57 -3.06
CA ARG A 50 10.74 -11.28 -3.59
C ARG A 50 11.54 -10.11 -3.06
N THR A 51 11.51 -9.00 -3.80
CA THR A 51 12.12 -7.72 -3.38
C THR A 51 11.28 -6.95 -2.35
N LEU A 52 10.16 -7.54 -1.91
CA LEU A 52 9.28 -6.96 -0.91
C LEU A 52 10.00 -6.74 0.42
N VAL A 53 9.50 -5.76 1.16
CA VAL A 53 9.96 -5.41 2.50
C VAL A 53 8.77 -5.32 3.44
N ALA A 54 9.00 -5.42 4.74
CA ALA A 54 7.92 -5.29 5.71
C ALA A 54 8.40 -4.54 6.96
N VAL A 55 7.46 -3.83 7.58
CA VAL A 55 7.60 -3.10 8.84
C VAL A 55 6.80 -3.81 9.91
N ASP A 56 7.36 -3.96 11.10
CA ASP A 56 6.63 -4.53 12.22
C ASP A 56 5.52 -3.59 12.71
N LEU A 57 4.35 -4.18 12.94
CA LEU A 57 3.17 -3.55 13.56
C LEU A 57 2.91 -4.19 14.94
N ARG A 58 1.85 -3.72 15.62
CA ARG A 58 1.43 -4.33 16.88
C ARG A 58 0.87 -5.75 16.68
N ASP A 59 0.73 -6.47 17.79
CA ASP A 59 0.07 -7.78 17.88
C ASP A 59 0.63 -8.86 16.92
N GLY A 60 1.92 -8.79 16.61
CA GLY A 60 2.59 -9.77 15.75
C GLY A 60 2.23 -9.68 14.27
N HIS A 61 1.73 -8.53 13.82
CA HIS A 61 1.45 -8.25 12.41
C HIS A 61 2.57 -7.45 11.78
N ARG A 62 2.64 -7.48 10.44
CA ARG A 62 3.59 -6.71 9.64
C ARG A 62 2.87 -6.04 8.49
N LEU A 63 3.35 -4.86 8.13
CA LEU A 63 2.89 -4.09 6.96
C LEU A 63 3.90 -4.25 5.83
N ILE A 64 3.44 -4.73 4.69
CA ILE A 64 4.18 -4.81 3.43
C ILE A 64 3.69 -3.66 2.55
N PRO A 65 4.47 -2.57 2.39
CA PRO A 65 4.11 -1.49 1.49
C PRO A 65 4.26 -1.97 0.04
N LEU A 66 3.33 -1.56 -0.82
CA LEU A 66 3.31 -1.93 -2.23
C LEU A 66 3.28 -0.67 -3.11
N GLU A 67 4.43 -0.34 -3.70
CA GLU A 67 4.52 0.64 -4.78
C GLU A 67 4.34 -0.05 -6.14
N ASP A 68 4.26 0.74 -7.21
CA ASP A 68 4.06 0.23 -8.58
C ASP A 68 5.11 -0.83 -8.96
N ASP A 69 6.40 -0.57 -8.70
CA ASP A 69 7.49 -1.54 -8.96
C ASP A 69 7.32 -2.85 -8.17
N ASP A 70 6.75 -2.78 -6.96
CA ASP A 70 6.51 -3.97 -6.14
C ASP A 70 5.37 -4.79 -6.74
N LEU A 71 4.28 -4.14 -7.14
CA LEU A 71 3.12 -4.75 -7.80
C LEU A 71 3.51 -5.38 -9.14
N ASP A 72 4.32 -4.69 -9.95
CA ASP A 72 4.85 -5.21 -11.20
C ASP A 72 5.71 -6.45 -10.98
N SER A 73 6.52 -6.46 -9.92
CA SER A 73 7.36 -7.62 -9.56
C SER A 73 6.55 -8.86 -9.15
N LEU A 74 5.28 -8.70 -8.76
CA LEU A 74 4.39 -9.82 -8.48
C LEU A 74 3.92 -10.55 -9.75
N GLY A 75 4.05 -9.91 -10.92
CA GLY A 75 3.63 -10.49 -12.21
C GLY A 75 2.11 -10.64 -12.34
N LEU A 76 1.35 -9.77 -11.68
CA LEU A 76 -0.11 -9.81 -11.64
C LEU A 76 -0.71 -9.01 -12.79
N ASP A 77 -1.81 -9.51 -13.36
CA ASP A 77 -2.65 -8.69 -14.24
C ASP A 77 -3.54 -7.78 -13.39
N LEU A 78 -3.22 -6.48 -13.41
CA LEU A 78 -3.93 -5.43 -12.67
C LEU A 78 -4.84 -4.59 -13.57
N SER A 79 -5.06 -5.00 -14.83
CA SER A 79 -5.82 -4.21 -15.82
C SER A 79 -7.32 -4.07 -15.51
N GLN A 80 -7.87 -4.95 -14.67
CA GLN A 80 -9.29 -4.98 -14.30
C GLN A 80 -9.44 -4.90 -12.78
N SER A 81 -9.25 -3.71 -12.22
CA SER A 81 -9.50 -3.49 -10.79
C SER A 81 -11.01 -3.46 -10.48
N LEU A 82 -11.36 -3.85 -9.25
CA LEU A 82 -12.72 -3.71 -8.73
C LEU A 82 -13.09 -2.24 -8.55
N GLU A 83 -14.39 -1.93 -8.67
CA GLU A 83 -14.90 -0.58 -8.42
C GLU A 83 -14.50 -0.08 -7.02
N GLY A 84 -13.93 1.12 -6.97
CA GLY A 84 -13.40 1.73 -5.74
C GLY A 84 -12.02 1.25 -5.32
N PHE A 85 -11.36 0.42 -6.12
CA PHE A 85 -9.95 0.06 -5.98
C PHE A 85 -9.14 0.46 -7.22
N THR A 86 -7.92 0.90 -6.99
CA THR A 86 -6.91 1.18 -8.01
C THR A 86 -6.26 -0.10 -8.50
N TYR A 87 -5.90 -1.03 -7.60
CA TYR A 87 -5.10 -2.21 -7.97
C TYR A 87 -5.74 -3.56 -7.60
N LEU A 88 -6.74 -3.60 -6.72
CA LEU A 88 -7.40 -4.87 -6.39
C LEU A 88 -8.10 -5.47 -7.61
N SER A 89 -7.42 -6.37 -8.31
CA SER A 89 -7.90 -7.12 -9.47
C SER A 89 -8.19 -8.59 -9.12
N PRO A 90 -8.82 -9.37 -10.01
CA PRO A 90 -8.96 -10.82 -9.81
C PRO A 90 -7.63 -11.54 -9.54
N SER A 91 -6.55 -11.15 -10.22
CA SER A 91 -5.21 -11.72 -10.01
C SER A 91 -4.66 -11.40 -8.63
N LEU A 92 -4.84 -10.16 -8.15
CA LEU A 92 -4.41 -9.77 -6.81
C LEU A 92 -5.27 -10.42 -5.71
N ILE A 93 -6.58 -10.59 -5.95
CA ILE A 93 -7.47 -11.37 -5.07
C ILE A 93 -6.98 -12.80 -4.95
N GLN A 94 -6.67 -13.45 -6.07
CA GLN A 94 -6.17 -14.82 -6.06
C GLN A 94 -4.83 -14.92 -5.33
N PHE A 95 -3.90 -14.00 -5.60
CA PHE A 95 -2.61 -13.93 -4.91
C PHE A 95 -2.79 -13.82 -3.38
N CYS A 96 -3.63 -12.90 -2.92
CA CYS A 96 -3.94 -12.73 -1.50
C CYS A 96 -4.62 -13.96 -0.90
N ALA A 97 -5.57 -14.57 -1.62
CA ALA A 97 -6.25 -15.79 -1.21
C ALA A 97 -5.26 -16.94 -1.02
N GLU A 98 -4.38 -17.19 -1.99
CA GLU A 98 -3.35 -18.25 -1.91
C GLU A 98 -2.45 -18.10 -0.68
N HIS A 99 -1.95 -16.89 -0.41
CA HIS A 99 -1.09 -16.64 0.75
C HIS A 99 -1.85 -16.68 2.08
N SER A 100 -3.17 -16.44 2.05
CA SER A 100 -4.01 -16.50 3.26
C SER A 100 -4.19 -17.91 3.83
N HIS A 101 -3.72 -18.96 3.15
CA HIS A 101 -3.62 -20.31 3.71
C HIS A 101 -2.61 -20.41 4.86
N HIS A 102 -1.62 -19.51 4.92
CA HIS A 102 -0.62 -19.46 5.98
C HIS A 102 -1.05 -18.63 7.20
N GLY A 103 -2.23 -18.01 7.13
CA GLY A 103 -2.77 -17.11 8.14
C GLY A 103 -3.54 -15.95 7.49
N PRO A 104 -4.36 -15.22 8.26
CA PRO A 104 -5.19 -14.16 7.69
C PRO A 104 -4.37 -12.93 7.30
N LEU A 105 -4.86 -12.20 6.29
CA LEU A 105 -4.26 -10.97 5.80
C LEU A 105 -5.32 -9.98 5.31
N VAL A 106 -4.93 -8.70 5.22
CA VAL A 106 -5.73 -7.61 4.67
C VAL A 106 -4.92 -6.91 3.60
N TYR A 107 -5.53 -6.70 2.43
CA TYR A 107 -5.06 -5.75 1.43
C TYR A 107 -5.83 -4.44 1.59
N LEU A 108 -5.15 -3.29 1.51
CA LEU A 108 -5.78 -1.98 1.62
C LEU A 108 -5.20 -0.95 0.65
N GLU A 109 -6.05 0.00 0.30
CA GLU A 109 -5.73 1.19 -0.49
C GLU A 109 -6.34 2.42 0.18
N THR A 110 -5.61 3.52 0.14
CA THR A 110 -6.11 4.84 0.53
C THR A 110 -5.66 5.85 -0.50
N GLU A 111 -6.55 6.79 -0.81
CA GLU A 111 -6.22 7.95 -1.62
C GLU A 111 -7.04 9.13 -1.09
N TYR A 112 -6.39 10.02 -0.36
CA TYR A 112 -6.95 11.28 0.10
C TYR A 112 -6.13 12.45 -0.42
N PHE A 113 -6.82 13.46 -0.94
CA PHE A 113 -6.27 14.75 -1.34
C PHE A 113 -7.11 15.88 -0.75
N GLY A 114 -6.51 16.78 0.04
CA GLY A 114 -7.23 17.91 0.62
C GLY A 114 -8.39 17.52 1.56
N GLY A 115 -8.32 16.36 2.20
CA GLY A 115 -9.38 15.83 3.07
C GLY A 115 -10.52 15.10 2.35
N MET A 116 -10.50 15.08 1.01
CA MET A 116 -11.42 14.31 0.17
C MET A 116 -10.71 13.05 -0.31
N GLY A 117 -11.35 11.89 -0.23
CA GLY A 117 -10.70 10.65 -0.62
C GLY A 117 -11.48 9.40 -0.24
N THR A 118 -10.98 8.27 -0.70
CA THR A 118 -11.53 6.96 -0.38
C THR A 118 -10.52 6.10 0.37
N GLN A 119 -11.05 5.12 1.08
CA GLN A 119 -10.30 4.01 1.63
C GLN A 119 -11.01 2.73 1.20
N SER A 120 -10.24 1.71 0.90
CA SER A 120 -10.77 0.45 0.41
C SER A 120 -9.95 -0.69 0.99
N ALA A 121 -10.60 -1.79 1.35
CA ALA A 121 -9.92 -2.93 1.96
C ALA A 121 -10.59 -4.26 1.65
N ALA A 122 -9.78 -5.30 1.53
CA ALA A 122 -10.19 -6.67 1.34
C ALA A 122 -9.46 -7.57 2.34
N ALA A 123 -10.20 -8.41 3.06
CA ALA A 123 -9.66 -9.35 4.02
C ALA A 123 -9.73 -10.77 3.48
N PHE A 124 -8.72 -11.59 3.81
CA PHE A 124 -8.56 -12.94 3.30
C PHE A 124 -8.16 -13.88 4.44
N SER A 125 -8.71 -15.09 4.42
CA SER A 125 -8.33 -16.17 5.32
C SER A 125 -8.63 -17.51 4.69
N ASN A 126 -7.72 -18.47 4.88
CA ASN A 126 -7.89 -19.86 4.48
C ASN A 126 -8.25 -20.03 2.99
N GLY A 127 -7.57 -19.30 2.10
CA GLY A 127 -7.78 -19.43 0.66
C GLY A 127 -8.96 -18.63 0.09
N ALA A 128 -9.60 -17.79 0.90
CA ALA A 128 -10.83 -17.11 0.51
C ALA A 128 -10.91 -15.68 1.02
N LEU A 129 -11.66 -14.86 0.29
CA LEU A 129 -12.10 -13.53 0.70
C LEU A 129 -13.10 -13.65 1.87
N ILE A 130 -12.95 -12.79 2.88
CA ILE A 130 -13.81 -12.76 4.07
C ILE A 130 -14.91 -11.71 3.89
N ALA A 131 -16.18 -12.14 4.02
CA ALA A 131 -17.30 -11.20 4.07
C ALA A 131 -17.25 -10.34 5.36
N PRO A 132 -17.63 -9.06 5.31
CA PRO A 132 -18.30 -8.37 4.20
C PRO A 132 -17.35 -7.69 3.18
N THR A 133 -16.06 -8.02 3.17
CA THR A 133 -15.07 -7.39 2.25
C THR A 133 -15.10 -8.03 0.85
N PRO A 134 -14.62 -7.36 -0.22
CA PRO A 134 -14.02 -6.03 -0.25
C PRO A 134 -15.03 -4.92 0.09
N LEU A 135 -14.56 -3.87 0.77
CA LEU A 135 -15.35 -2.70 1.11
C LEU A 135 -14.65 -1.42 0.63
N VAL A 136 -15.46 -0.41 0.33
CA VAL A 136 -15.03 0.93 -0.09
C VAL A 136 -15.72 1.96 0.81
N GLY A 137 -14.99 3.01 1.19
CA GLY A 137 -15.50 4.11 1.99
C GLY A 137 -15.18 4.01 3.48
N ILE A 138 -15.76 4.92 4.26
CA ILE A 138 -15.43 5.11 5.68
C ILE A 138 -15.59 3.81 6.46
N GLY A 139 -14.51 3.40 7.14
CA GLY A 139 -14.50 2.22 7.99
C GLY A 139 -14.22 0.90 7.27
N ALA A 140 -13.96 0.91 5.95
CA ALA A 140 -13.59 -0.28 5.19
C ALA A 140 -12.35 -0.96 5.79
N ILE A 141 -11.28 -0.18 6.06
CA ILE A 141 -10.04 -0.72 6.65
C ILE A 141 -10.30 -1.29 8.04
N ASN A 142 -10.95 -0.53 8.92
CA ASN A 142 -11.26 -1.01 10.27
C ASN A 142 -12.11 -2.29 10.24
N THR A 143 -13.08 -2.39 9.34
CA THR A 143 -13.90 -3.60 9.19
C THR A 143 -13.08 -4.79 8.71
N ALA A 144 -12.17 -4.59 7.75
CA ALA A 144 -11.25 -5.63 7.29
C ALA A 144 -10.30 -6.10 8.41
N LEU A 145 -9.71 -5.17 9.18
CA LEU A 145 -8.84 -5.50 10.32
C LEU A 145 -9.58 -6.33 11.38
N ARG A 146 -10.82 -5.94 11.74
CA ARG A 146 -11.65 -6.74 12.67
C ARG A 146 -11.90 -8.15 12.16
N SER A 147 -12.13 -8.30 10.85
CA SER A 147 -12.41 -9.61 10.26
C SER A 147 -11.25 -10.60 10.33
N ILE A 148 -10.02 -10.11 10.52
CA ILE A 148 -8.84 -10.94 10.77
C ILE A 148 -8.45 -11.03 12.26
N GLY A 149 -9.29 -10.52 13.16
CA GLY A 149 -9.13 -10.63 14.62
C GLY A 149 -8.36 -9.47 15.28
N ILE A 150 -8.04 -8.41 14.54
CA ILE A 150 -7.45 -7.19 15.13
C ILE A 150 -8.58 -6.38 15.75
N ILE A 151 -8.61 -6.30 17.09
CA ILE A 151 -9.64 -5.59 17.84
C ILE A 151 -8.99 -4.55 18.75
N ALA A 152 -9.37 -3.29 18.57
CA ALA A 152 -8.89 -2.21 19.43
C ALA A 152 -9.49 -2.32 20.84
N THR A 153 -8.64 -2.37 21.86
CA THR A 153 -9.08 -2.42 23.28
C THR A 153 -8.89 -1.09 24.01
N SER A 154 -7.93 -0.28 23.58
CA SER A 154 -7.55 0.99 24.23
C SER A 154 -7.26 2.14 23.26
N ALA A 155 -7.35 1.91 21.95
CA ALA A 155 -7.21 2.92 20.91
C ALA A 155 -8.58 3.32 20.33
N PRO A 156 -8.69 4.46 19.62
CA PRO A 156 -9.96 4.90 19.02
C PRO A 156 -10.58 3.87 18.06
N ASP A 157 -9.75 3.21 17.26
CA ASP A 157 -10.16 2.16 16.31
C ASP A 157 -9.00 1.20 15.98
N GLU A 158 -9.26 0.22 15.12
CA GLU A 158 -8.29 -0.81 14.73
C GLU A 158 -7.10 -0.23 13.95
N PHE A 159 -7.34 0.80 13.13
CA PHE A 159 -6.32 1.50 12.37
C PHE A 159 -5.27 2.13 13.29
N ASP A 160 -5.72 2.90 14.29
CA ASP A 160 -4.84 3.48 15.31
C ASP A 160 -4.26 2.42 16.25
N HIS A 161 -5.03 1.38 16.57
CA HIS A 161 -4.57 0.28 17.41
C HIS A 161 -3.39 -0.45 16.81
N ILE A 162 -3.46 -0.87 15.54
CA ILE A 162 -2.39 -1.64 14.90
C ILE A 162 -1.20 -0.78 14.48
N GLY A 163 -1.37 0.55 14.49
CA GLY A 163 -0.30 1.54 14.29
C GLY A 163 -0.21 2.12 12.88
N LEU A 164 -1.30 2.10 12.10
CA LEU A 164 -1.30 2.61 10.71
C LEU A 164 -1.21 4.13 10.61
N SER A 165 -1.38 4.86 11.72
CA SER A 165 -1.23 6.31 11.75
C SER A 165 0.23 6.80 11.70
N ARG A 166 1.22 5.90 11.73
CA ARG A 166 2.66 6.23 11.69
C ARG A 166 3.09 6.97 10.41
N HIS A 167 2.65 6.51 9.24
CA HIS A 167 3.03 7.11 7.96
C HIS A 167 1.81 7.23 7.03
N ARG A 168 1.72 8.38 6.36
CA ARG A 168 0.60 8.73 5.47
C ARG A 168 0.84 8.35 4.01
N HIS A 169 2.03 7.85 3.68
CA HIS A 169 2.43 7.53 2.31
C HIS A 169 3.10 6.15 2.24
N THR A 170 2.81 5.36 1.20
CA THR A 170 3.43 4.05 0.94
C THR A 170 4.97 4.13 0.98
N PHE A 171 5.56 5.10 0.28
CA PHE A 171 7.03 5.22 0.20
C PHE A 171 7.68 5.42 1.58
N ARG A 172 6.99 6.10 2.52
CA ARG A 172 7.50 6.28 3.89
C ARG A 172 7.48 4.99 4.71
N TRP A 173 6.51 4.12 4.47
CA TRP A 173 6.52 2.77 5.03
C TRP A 173 7.66 1.93 4.46
N LYS A 174 7.92 2.03 3.15
CA LYS A 174 9.01 1.30 2.49
C LYS A 174 10.39 1.76 2.96
N GLU A 175 10.61 3.07 3.09
CA GLU A 175 11.81 3.64 3.70
C GLU A 175 12.04 3.09 5.12
N ALA A 176 11.00 3.06 5.95
CA ALA A 176 11.09 2.51 7.30
C ALA A 176 11.51 1.03 7.30
N ALA A 177 10.89 0.21 6.44
CA ALA A 177 11.22 -1.21 6.32
C ALA A 177 12.67 -1.46 5.88
N LEU A 178 13.17 -0.64 4.95
CA LEU A 178 14.55 -0.75 4.47
C LEU A 178 15.57 -0.35 5.53
N ASN A 179 15.25 0.63 6.38
CA ASN A 179 16.11 1.04 7.49
C ASN A 179 16.17 -0.02 8.60
N GLU A 180 15.06 -0.71 8.90
CA GLU A 180 15.02 -1.79 9.90
C GLU A 180 15.88 -2.99 9.49
N ARG A 181 16.04 -3.28 8.19
CA ARG A 181 16.91 -4.36 7.68
C ARG A 181 18.42 -4.10 7.83
N GLN A 182 18.82 -2.85 8.06
CA GLN A 182 20.25 -2.46 8.14
C GLN A 182 20.80 -2.50 9.58
N LEU A 183 19.94 -2.75 10.56
CA LEU A 183 20.28 -2.87 11.98
C LEU A 183 20.48 -4.34 12.38
#